data_AF-D8MBL3-F1
#
_entry.id   AF-D8MBL3-F1
#
_cell.length_a   1.000
_cell.length_b   1.000
_cell.length_c   1.000
_cell.angle_alpha   90.00
_cell.angle_beta   90.00
_cell.angle_gamma   90.00
#
_symmetry.space_group_name_H-M   'P 1'
#
loop_
_entity.id
_entity.type
_entity.pdbx_description
1 polymer ?
#
loop_
_entity_poly.entity_id
_entity_poly.type
_entity_poly.pdbx_seq_one_letter_code
_entity_poly.pdbx_strand_id
1 'polypeptide(L)'
;MIITIGDLCYRFPNLLEQWTSRIYGVLRDESELVRSNALSVISHLILNDMIRVKGQISYLVVLLEDPSKHIQGLARVFFMEWGKRGSNPVYNVLPECISSLLEMSEVDYEKFTRLIKFLLRFVDKEKQQDQLVDKLLQRFQFTTDPYKWKCLAFCLSALPITSNTCEKYLLHRRYLKDPLHNREVYEIVEQIITKVRLWIDLVWLMGS
;
A
#
# COMPACT_ATOMS: atom_id res chain seq x y z
N MET A 1 23.70 20.20 6.61
CA MET A 1 22.52 20.12 7.51
C MET A 1 21.95 18.69 7.65
N ILE A 2 22.40 17.71 6.85
CA ILE A 2 21.95 16.30 6.89
C ILE A 2 22.62 15.51 8.05
N ILE A 3 23.87 15.84 8.39
CA ILE A 3 24.64 15.15 9.44
C ILE A 3 24.09 15.46 10.84
N THR A 4 23.59 16.68 11.07
CA THR A 4 23.10 17.11 12.39
C THR A 4 21.76 16.50 12.78
N ILE A 5 20.87 16.21 11.82
CA ILE A 5 19.59 15.54 12.11
C ILE A 5 19.82 14.05 12.33
N GLY A 6 20.65 13.39 11.50
CA GLY A 6 20.97 11.96 11.64
C GLY A 6 21.60 11.61 13.00
N ASP A 7 22.50 12.45 13.51
CA ASP A 7 23.15 12.21 14.81
C ASP A 7 22.19 12.47 15.99
N LEU A 8 21.29 13.45 15.88
CA LEU A 8 20.20 13.64 16.84
C LEU A 8 19.22 12.46 16.84
N CYS A 9 18.92 11.91 15.66
CA CYS A 9 18.03 10.76 15.49
C CYS A 9 18.55 9.53 16.23
N TYR A 10 19.87 9.32 16.20
CA TYR A 10 20.52 8.20 16.88
C TYR A 10 20.52 8.37 18.40
N ARG A 11 20.72 9.59 18.91
CA ARG A 11 20.85 9.85 20.36
C ARG A 11 19.52 9.98 21.10
N PHE A 12 18.43 10.39 20.45
CA PHE A 12 17.14 10.65 21.11
C PHE A 12 15.92 10.12 20.31
N PRO A 13 15.78 8.78 20.16
CA PRO A 13 14.69 8.19 19.38
C PRO A 13 13.29 8.54 19.90
N ASN A 14 13.11 8.78 21.20
CA ASN A 14 11.81 9.12 21.79
C ASN A 14 11.37 10.56 21.53
N LEU A 15 12.30 11.51 21.32
CA LEU A 15 11.93 12.87 20.93
C LEU A 15 11.43 12.89 19.48
N LEU A 16 12.06 12.11 18.60
CA LEU A 16 11.71 12.05 17.18
C LEU A 16 10.26 11.63 16.91
N GLU A 17 9.69 10.74 17.72
CA GLU A 17 8.33 10.25 17.50
C GLU A 17 7.32 11.42 17.42
N GLN A 18 7.53 12.48 18.20
CA GLN A 18 6.74 13.72 18.21
C GLN A 18 6.97 14.62 16.98
N TRP A 19 8.14 14.53 16.33
CA TRP A 19 8.49 15.32 15.13
C TRP A 19 8.30 14.55 13.84
N THR A 20 8.03 13.24 13.90
CA THR A 20 7.88 12.35 12.74
C THR A 20 6.89 12.95 11.73
N SER A 21 5.70 13.36 12.17
CA SER A 21 4.71 13.98 11.26
C SER A 21 5.24 15.23 10.55
N ARG A 22 6.04 16.07 11.22
CA ARG A 22 6.65 17.26 10.60
C ARG A 22 7.74 16.89 9.61
N ILE A 23 8.56 15.88 9.91
CA ILE A 23 9.63 15.40 9.03
C ILE A 23 9.05 14.86 7.72
N TYR A 24 8.01 14.03 7.79
CA TYR A 24 7.35 13.51 6.59
C TYR A 24 6.54 14.60 5.86
N GLY A 25 6.07 15.65 6.56
CA GLY A 25 5.43 16.81 5.94
C GLY A 25 6.32 17.55 4.93
N VAL A 26 7.64 17.56 5.15
CA VAL A 26 8.62 18.17 4.22
C VAL A 26 8.63 17.48 2.85
N LEU A 27 8.18 16.23 2.76
CA LEU A 27 8.04 15.52 1.48
C LEU A 27 6.97 16.13 0.57
N ARG A 28 6.17 17.08 1.07
CA ARG A 28 5.13 17.79 0.30
C ARG A 28 5.48 19.25 0.03
N ASP A 29 6.72 19.65 0.28
CA ASP A 29 7.18 21.02 0.02
C ASP A 29 7.03 21.39 -1.46
N GLU A 30 6.76 22.66 -1.77
CA GLU A 30 6.62 23.13 -3.15
C GLU A 30 7.95 23.01 -3.93
N SER A 31 9.08 23.17 -3.24
CA SER A 31 10.41 23.08 -3.82
C SER A 31 10.82 21.63 -4.07
N GLU A 32 11.09 21.30 -5.34
CA GLU A 32 11.64 20.01 -5.75
C GLU A 32 12.95 19.67 -4.99
N LEU A 33 13.82 20.66 -4.79
CA LEU A 33 15.08 20.46 -4.09
C LEU A 33 14.85 20.03 -2.63
N VAL A 34 13.86 20.64 -1.97
CA VAL A 34 13.49 20.30 -0.58
C VAL A 34 12.93 18.88 -0.52
N ARG A 35 11.98 18.54 -1.40
CA ARG A 35 11.41 17.19 -1.47
C ARG A 35 12.47 16.12 -1.76
N SER A 36 13.36 16.35 -2.72
CA SER A 36 14.42 15.41 -3.10
C SER A 36 15.42 15.17 -1.96
N ASN A 37 15.84 16.25 -1.29
CA ASN A 37 16.73 16.15 -0.13
C ASN A 37 16.04 15.44 1.03
N ALA A 38 14.79 15.78 1.33
CA ALA A 38 14.02 15.14 2.39
C ALA A 38 13.83 13.65 2.13
N LEU A 39 13.48 13.26 0.90
CA LEU A 39 13.38 11.86 0.50
C LEU A 39 14.72 11.14 0.72
N SER A 40 15.83 11.71 0.27
CA SER A 40 17.16 11.10 0.45
C SER A 40 17.54 10.90 1.92
N VAL A 41 17.27 11.90 2.78
CA VAL A 41 17.53 11.82 4.22
C VAL A 41 16.64 10.77 4.87
N ILE A 42 15.33 10.80 4.62
CA ILE A 42 14.37 9.86 5.21
C ILE A 42 14.65 8.43 4.74
N SER A 43 14.95 8.23 3.45
CA SER A 43 15.37 6.94 2.91
C SER A 43 16.61 6.42 3.62
N HIS A 44 17.64 7.25 3.82
CA HIS A 44 18.84 6.86 4.54
C HIS A 44 18.53 6.49 6.01
N LEU A 45 17.68 7.27 6.70
CA LEU A 45 17.29 6.98 8.07
C LEU A 45 16.54 5.65 8.21
N ILE A 46 15.61 5.36 7.29
CA ILE A 46 14.84 4.09 7.29
C ILE A 46 15.74 2.91 6.94
N LEU A 47 16.57 3.04 5.90
CA LEU A 47 17.41 1.93 5.40
C LEU A 47 18.54 1.54 6.38
N ASN A 48 18.91 2.44 7.29
CA ASN A 48 19.87 2.18 8.36
C ASN A 48 19.19 1.90 9.71
N ASP A 49 17.90 1.57 9.71
CA ASP A 49 17.12 1.21 10.91
C ASP A 49 17.14 2.29 12.02
N MET A 50 17.43 3.56 11.66
CA MET A 50 17.46 4.69 12.59
C MET A 50 16.06 5.20 12.93
N ILE A 51 15.10 5.06 12.02
CA ILE A 51 13.70 5.41 12.26
C ILE A 51 12.79 4.26 11.81
N ARG A 52 11.69 4.05 12.54
CA ARG A 52 10.64 3.11 12.15
C ARG A 52 9.56 3.83 11.36
N VAL A 53 9.03 3.14 10.37
CA VAL A 53 7.91 3.62 9.57
C VAL A 53 6.62 3.15 10.22
N LYS A 54 5.78 4.07 10.69
CA LYS A 54 4.42 3.80 11.19
C LYS A 54 3.48 4.88 10.68
N GLY A 55 2.41 4.53 9.96
CA GLY A 55 1.39 5.46 9.47
C GLY A 55 1.82 6.56 8.47
N GLN A 56 3.13 6.79 8.28
CA GLN A 56 3.66 7.87 7.45
C GLN A 56 4.22 7.39 6.10
N ILE A 57 4.18 6.08 5.83
CA ILE A 57 4.72 5.54 4.57
C ILE A 57 3.99 6.06 3.34
N SER A 58 2.71 6.44 3.47
CA SER A 58 1.91 7.00 2.38
C SER A 58 2.55 8.27 1.80
N TYR A 59 3.20 9.10 2.62
CA TYR A 59 3.93 10.29 2.16
C TYR A 59 5.11 9.96 1.25
N LEU A 60 5.78 8.82 1.46
CA LEU A 60 6.84 8.35 0.56
C LEU A 60 6.24 7.67 -0.68
N VAL A 61 5.14 6.94 -0.52
CA VAL A 61 4.46 6.26 -1.63
C VAL A 61 3.97 7.26 -2.67
N VAL A 62 3.35 8.37 -2.26
CA VAL A 62 2.84 9.37 -3.22
C VAL A 62 3.94 10.00 -4.08
N LEU A 63 5.21 9.98 -3.64
CA LEU A 63 6.35 10.47 -4.42
C LEU A 63 6.68 9.60 -5.64
N LEU A 64 6.18 8.36 -5.70
CA LEU A 64 6.25 7.53 -6.91
C LEU A 64 5.53 8.19 -8.10
N GLU A 65 4.62 9.12 -7.82
CA GLU A 65 3.85 9.93 -8.77
C GLU A 65 4.13 11.43 -8.58
N ASP A 66 5.30 11.81 -8.04
CA ASP A 66 5.73 13.22 -7.91
C ASP A 66 5.84 13.90 -9.29
N PRO A 67 5.56 15.20 -9.43
CA PRO A 67 5.79 15.92 -10.70
C PRO A 67 7.22 15.78 -11.25
N SER A 68 8.23 15.70 -10.38
CA SER A 68 9.62 15.50 -10.77
C SER A 68 9.93 14.02 -11.04
N LYS A 69 10.38 13.73 -12.26
CA LYS A 69 10.87 12.40 -12.64
C LYS A 69 12.09 11.95 -11.84
N HIS A 70 12.91 12.89 -11.39
CA HIS A 70 14.05 12.58 -10.53
C HIS A 70 13.57 12.03 -9.17
N ILE A 71 12.60 12.70 -8.54
CA ILE A 71 12.00 12.24 -7.28
C ILE A 71 11.30 10.89 -7.46
N GLN A 72 10.54 10.70 -8.54
CA GLN A 72 9.95 9.39 -8.86
C GLN A 72 11.02 8.28 -8.91
N GLY A 73 12.18 8.56 -9.51
CA GLY A 73 13.31 7.64 -9.57
C GLY A 73 13.87 7.30 -8.19
N LEU A 74 14.13 8.31 -7.37
CA LEU A 74 14.61 8.13 -5.99
C LEU A 74 13.64 7.31 -5.14
N ALA A 75 12.33 7.60 -5.23
CA ALA A 75 11.30 6.88 -4.48
C ALA A 75 11.26 5.40 -4.90
N ARG A 76 11.36 5.11 -6.21
CA ARG A 76 11.42 3.73 -6.71
C ARG A 76 12.64 2.99 -6.17
N VAL A 77 13.82 3.61 -6.22
CA VAL A 77 15.06 3.01 -5.67
C VAL A 77 14.89 2.70 -4.18
N PHE A 78 14.37 3.66 -3.41
CA PHE A 78 14.10 3.46 -1.98
C PHE A 78 13.21 2.23 -1.73
N PHE A 79 12.06 2.13 -2.37
CA PHE A 79 11.15 1.00 -2.15
C PHE A 79 11.74 -0.33 -2.62
N MET A 80 12.51 -0.35 -3.72
CA MET A 80 13.18 -1.55 -4.20
C MET A 80 14.26 -2.03 -3.23
N GLU A 81 15.03 -1.12 -2.62
CA GLU A 81 16.04 -1.46 -1.62
C GLU A 81 15.43 -1.84 -0.27
N TRP A 82 14.36 -1.14 0.13
CA TRP A 82 13.68 -1.42 1.39
C TRP A 82 12.91 -2.74 1.34
N GLY A 83 12.23 -3.05 0.23
CA GLY A 83 11.48 -4.30 0.07
C GLY A 83 12.35 -5.57 0.06
N LYS A 84 13.62 -5.46 -0.32
CA LYS A 84 14.60 -6.57 -0.26
C LYS A 84 15.05 -6.89 1.18
N ARG A 85 14.79 -6.01 2.15
CA ARG A 85 15.21 -6.22 3.54
C ARG A 85 14.37 -7.33 4.18
N GLY A 86 15.03 -8.23 4.91
CA GLY A 86 14.46 -9.21 5.84
C GLY A 86 13.02 -9.65 5.59
N SER A 87 12.13 -9.35 6.54
CA SER A 87 10.72 -9.77 6.55
C SER A 87 9.81 -9.03 5.56
N ASN A 88 10.38 -8.42 4.50
CA ASN A 88 9.67 -7.62 3.51
C ASN A 88 8.85 -6.49 4.16
N PRO A 89 9.51 -5.39 4.56
CA PRO A 89 8.86 -4.34 5.33
C PRO A 89 7.78 -3.60 4.53
N VAL A 90 7.87 -3.57 3.20
CA VAL A 90 6.85 -2.98 2.32
C VAL A 90 5.52 -3.71 2.46
N TYR A 91 5.52 -5.06 2.43
CA TYR A 91 4.31 -5.86 2.67
C TYR A 91 3.73 -5.60 4.07
N ASN A 92 4.58 -5.52 5.09
CA ASN A 92 4.14 -5.40 6.48
C ASN A 92 3.37 -4.09 6.73
N VAL A 93 3.75 -2.99 6.07
CA VAL A 93 3.07 -1.69 6.18
C VAL A 93 1.96 -1.50 5.15
N LEU A 94 1.84 -2.38 4.16
CA LEU A 94 0.92 -2.21 3.04
C LEU A 94 -0.56 -2.02 3.46
N PRO A 95 -1.13 -2.80 4.40
CA PRO A 95 -2.52 -2.60 4.82
C PRO A 95 -2.76 -1.20 5.43
N GLU A 96 -1.83 -0.72 6.26
CA GLU A 96 -1.88 0.62 6.85
C GLU A 96 -1.64 1.70 5.78
N CYS A 97 -0.76 1.45 4.82
CA CYS A 97 -0.51 2.36 3.70
C CYS A 97 -1.76 2.54 2.84
N ILE A 98 -2.45 1.45 2.46
CA ILE A 98 -3.71 1.50 1.71
C ILE A 98 -4.71 2.37 2.46
N SER A 99 -4.85 2.12 3.76
CA SER A 99 -5.73 2.89 4.65
C SER A 99 -5.43 4.39 4.60
N SER A 100 -4.15 4.74 4.71
CA SER A 100 -3.70 6.13 4.76
C SER A 100 -3.90 6.82 3.41
N LEU A 101 -3.63 6.12 2.30
CA LEU A 101 -3.86 6.65 0.94
C LEU A 101 -5.33 6.94 0.67
N LEU A 102 -6.26 6.16 1.22
CA LEU A 102 -7.70 6.38 1.08
C LEU A 102 -8.20 7.63 1.82
N GLU A 103 -7.45 8.15 2.78
CA GLU A 103 -7.77 9.40 3.48
C GLU A 103 -7.12 10.63 2.83
N MET A 104 -6.28 10.45 1.82
CA MET A 104 -5.56 11.54 1.15
C MET A 104 -6.40 12.11 0.00
N SER A 105 -6.87 13.35 0.16
CA SER A 105 -7.67 14.07 -0.83
C SER A 105 -6.95 14.28 -2.19
N GLU A 106 -5.62 14.30 -2.20
CA GLU A 106 -4.77 14.48 -3.38
C GLU A 106 -4.50 13.19 -4.16
N VAL A 107 -5.10 12.07 -3.74
CA VAL A 107 -4.97 10.76 -4.38
C VAL A 107 -6.32 10.41 -5.01
N ASP A 108 -6.43 10.65 -6.32
CA ASP A 108 -7.54 10.17 -7.13
C ASP A 108 -7.43 8.66 -7.40
N TYR A 109 -8.47 8.10 -8.02
CA TYR A 109 -8.58 6.66 -8.28
C TYR A 109 -7.45 6.14 -9.18
N GLU A 110 -7.10 6.89 -10.22
CA GLU A 110 -6.08 6.51 -11.19
C GLU A 110 -4.69 6.51 -10.55
N LYS A 111 -4.38 7.53 -9.75
CA LYS A 111 -3.14 7.63 -8.98
C LYS A 111 -3.09 6.52 -7.94
N PHE A 112 -4.16 6.31 -7.16
CA PHE A 112 -4.26 5.20 -6.21
C PHE A 112 -3.95 3.87 -6.89
N THR A 113 -4.58 3.60 -8.03
CA THR A 113 -4.38 2.38 -8.82
C THR A 113 -2.93 2.18 -9.22
N ARG A 114 -2.23 3.21 -9.70
CA ARG A 114 -0.80 3.12 -10.07
C ARG A 114 0.10 2.88 -8.85
N LEU A 115 -0.16 3.56 -7.74
CA LEU A 115 0.58 3.40 -6.49
C LEU A 115 0.43 1.97 -5.94
N ILE A 116 -0.81 1.47 -5.84
CA ILE A 116 -1.09 0.11 -5.35
C ILE A 116 -0.49 -0.95 -6.27
N LYS A 117 -0.58 -0.80 -7.60
CA LYS A 117 0.08 -1.73 -8.53
C LYS A 117 1.57 -1.83 -8.28
N PHE A 118 2.25 -0.71 -7.99
CA PHE A 118 3.66 -0.73 -7.65
C PHE A 118 3.91 -1.48 -6.33
N LEU A 119 3.14 -1.19 -5.28
CA LEU A 119 3.31 -1.82 -3.96
C LEU A 119 2.98 -3.32 -3.95
N LEU A 120 2.00 -3.76 -4.72
CA LEU A 120 1.63 -5.19 -4.81
C LEU A 120 2.73 -6.06 -5.42
N ARG A 121 3.71 -5.47 -6.12
CA ARG A 121 4.90 -6.21 -6.61
C ARG A 121 5.77 -6.76 -5.49
N PHE A 122 5.63 -6.21 -4.28
CA PHE A 122 6.31 -6.70 -3.09
C PHE A 122 5.51 -7.79 -2.37
N VAL A 123 4.37 -8.24 -2.90
CA VAL A 123 3.58 -9.33 -2.30
C VAL A 123 3.82 -10.61 -3.10
N ASP A 124 4.93 -11.28 -2.80
CA ASP A 124 5.46 -12.39 -3.58
C ASP A 124 5.03 -13.78 -3.06
N LYS A 125 4.65 -13.88 -1.80
CA LYS A 125 4.27 -15.17 -1.18
C LYS A 125 2.75 -15.35 -1.16
N GLU A 126 2.29 -16.55 -1.51
CA GLU A 126 0.86 -16.92 -1.48
C GLU A 126 0.21 -16.63 -0.12
N LYS A 127 0.86 -17.02 0.98
CA LYS A 127 0.39 -16.73 2.34
C LYS A 127 0.20 -15.22 2.62
N GLN A 128 1.05 -14.36 2.03
CA GLN A 128 0.92 -12.92 2.19
C GLN A 128 -0.28 -12.39 1.39
N GLN A 129 -0.53 -12.94 0.21
CA GLN A 129 -1.68 -12.62 -0.62
C GLN A 129 -2.98 -13.00 0.10
N ASP A 130 -3.06 -14.22 0.64
CA ASP A 130 -4.21 -14.70 1.42
C ASP A 130 -4.52 -13.79 2.62
N GLN A 131 -3.49 -13.43 3.39
CA GLN A 131 -3.62 -12.54 4.54
C GLN A 131 -4.04 -11.12 4.15
N LEU A 132 -3.55 -10.62 3.01
CA LEU A 132 -3.91 -9.30 2.52
C LEU A 132 -5.36 -9.28 2.05
N VAL A 133 -5.83 -10.31 1.33
CA VAL A 133 -7.24 -10.46 0.94
C VAL A 133 -8.14 -10.45 2.18
N ASP A 134 -7.82 -11.23 3.20
CA ASP A 134 -8.57 -11.29 4.45
C ASP A 134 -8.67 -9.90 5.12
N LYS A 135 -7.53 -9.21 5.29
CA LYS A 135 -7.48 -7.85 5.87
C LYS A 135 -8.28 -6.82 5.05
N LEU A 136 -8.21 -6.90 3.72
CA LEU A 136 -8.95 -5.99 2.83
C LEU A 136 -10.45 -6.23 2.92
N LEU A 137 -10.89 -7.50 2.92
CA LEU A 137 -12.30 -7.86 3.08
C LEU A 137 -12.87 -7.37 4.41
N GLN A 138 -12.16 -7.58 5.52
CA GLN A 138 -12.57 -7.06 6.83
C GLN A 138 -12.71 -5.53 6.84
N ARG A 139 -11.94 -4.82 6.02
CA ARG A 139 -11.98 -3.36 5.95
C ARG A 139 -13.27 -2.82 5.31
N PHE A 140 -13.92 -3.59 4.45
CA PHE A 140 -15.24 -3.22 3.90
C PHE A 140 -16.29 -3.05 5.00
N GLN A 141 -16.20 -3.82 6.10
CA GLN A 141 -17.14 -3.71 7.22
C GLN A 141 -17.17 -2.31 7.84
N PHE A 142 -16.05 -1.59 7.82
CA PHE A 142 -15.91 -0.28 8.47
C PHE A 142 -15.91 0.88 7.48
N THR A 143 -16.22 0.62 6.20
CA THR A 143 -16.18 1.61 5.14
C THR A 143 -17.60 1.83 4.62
N THR A 144 -18.02 3.09 4.53
CA THR A 144 -19.34 3.49 3.98
C THR A 144 -19.22 4.39 2.75
N ASP A 145 -17.99 4.76 2.38
CA ASP A 145 -17.69 5.66 1.27
C ASP A 145 -17.58 4.86 -0.05
N PRO A 146 -18.40 5.18 -1.08
CA PRO A 146 -18.33 4.53 -2.38
C PRO A 146 -16.97 4.63 -3.07
N TYR A 147 -16.25 5.73 -2.92
CA TYR A 147 -14.89 5.88 -3.46
C TYR A 147 -13.93 4.87 -2.82
N LYS A 148 -13.97 4.77 -1.50
CA LYS A 148 -13.13 3.83 -0.76
C LYS A 148 -13.48 2.38 -1.09
N TRP A 149 -14.76 2.05 -1.27
CA TRP A 149 -15.17 0.72 -1.75
C TRP A 149 -14.58 0.38 -3.11
N LYS A 150 -14.63 1.31 -4.07
CA LYS A 150 -14.05 1.13 -5.40
C LYS A 150 -12.54 0.85 -5.32
N CYS A 151 -11.81 1.64 -4.54
CA CYS A 151 -10.37 1.44 -4.33
C CYS A 151 -10.04 0.10 -3.65
N LEU A 152 -10.80 -0.30 -2.62
CA LEU A 152 -10.62 -1.59 -1.96
C LEU A 152 -10.93 -2.77 -2.90
N ALA A 153 -11.98 -2.65 -3.71
CA ALA A 153 -12.34 -3.65 -4.71
C ALA A 153 -11.25 -3.79 -5.77
N PHE A 154 -10.65 -2.67 -6.20
CA PHE A 154 -9.49 -2.69 -7.07
C PHE A 154 -8.32 -3.47 -6.44
N CYS A 155 -7.97 -3.20 -5.18
CA CYS A 155 -6.91 -3.92 -4.48
C CYS A 155 -7.15 -5.44 -4.48
N LEU A 156 -8.39 -5.87 -4.22
CA LEU A 156 -8.79 -7.27 -4.27
C LEU A 156 -8.66 -7.88 -5.66
N SER A 157 -9.09 -7.16 -6.71
CA SER A 157 -9.01 -7.62 -8.10
C SER A 157 -7.58 -7.76 -8.64
N ALA A 158 -6.63 -7.02 -8.05
CA ALA A 158 -5.23 -7.02 -8.43
C ALA A 158 -4.44 -8.17 -7.79
N LEU A 159 -5.01 -8.85 -6.79
CA LEU A 159 -4.40 -10.01 -6.16
C LEU A 159 -4.75 -11.31 -6.92
N PRO A 160 -3.84 -12.29 -6.96
CA PRO A 160 -4.11 -13.58 -7.58
C PRO A 160 -5.14 -14.38 -6.77
N ILE A 161 -5.83 -15.29 -7.45
CA ILE A 161 -6.77 -16.22 -6.82
C ILE A 161 -6.07 -17.52 -6.47
N THR A 162 -6.29 -17.97 -5.24
CA THR A 162 -5.81 -19.21 -4.63
C THR A 162 -6.98 -19.91 -3.93
N SER A 163 -6.82 -21.18 -3.55
CA SER A 163 -7.85 -21.91 -2.77
C SER A 163 -8.22 -21.17 -1.49
N ASN A 164 -7.21 -20.68 -0.76
CA ASN A 164 -7.41 -19.98 0.50
C ASN A 164 -8.10 -18.63 0.30
N THR A 165 -7.75 -17.85 -0.73
CA THR A 165 -8.45 -16.59 -1.01
C THR A 165 -9.94 -16.82 -1.27
N CYS A 166 -10.32 -17.87 -2.00
CA CYS A 166 -11.72 -18.23 -2.25
C CYS A 166 -12.48 -18.47 -0.94
N GLU A 167 -11.88 -19.22 -0.01
CA GLU A 167 -12.47 -19.42 1.32
C GLU A 167 -12.66 -18.10 2.08
N LYS A 168 -11.70 -17.17 1.99
CA LYS A 168 -11.81 -15.84 2.61
C LYS A 168 -12.96 -15.03 2.02
N TYR A 169 -13.15 -15.03 0.70
CA TYR A 169 -14.30 -14.37 0.06
C TYR A 169 -15.62 -14.95 0.55
N LEU A 170 -15.73 -16.28 0.67
CA LEU A 170 -16.94 -16.95 1.14
C LEU A 170 -17.24 -16.65 2.62
N LEU A 171 -16.19 -16.61 3.45
CA LEU A 171 -16.26 -16.29 4.87
C LEU A 171 -16.76 -14.85 5.09
N HIS A 172 -16.25 -13.90 4.31
CA HIS A 172 -16.52 -12.48 4.48
C HIS A 172 -17.56 -11.90 3.51
N ARG A 173 -18.28 -12.74 2.76
CA ARG A 173 -19.28 -12.31 1.75
C ARG A 173 -20.28 -11.26 2.22
N ARG A 174 -20.62 -11.27 3.52
CA ARG A 174 -21.57 -10.32 4.12
C ARG A 174 -21.06 -8.88 4.06
N TYR A 175 -19.75 -8.67 4.12
CA TYR A 175 -19.14 -7.34 4.07
C TYR A 175 -19.25 -6.69 2.68
N LEU A 176 -19.49 -7.48 1.64
CA LEU A 176 -19.65 -6.98 0.27
C LEU A 176 -21.11 -6.64 -0.06
N LYS A 177 -22.08 -6.92 0.80
CA LYS A 177 -23.51 -6.73 0.51
C LYS A 177 -23.85 -5.28 0.13
N ASP A 178 -23.47 -4.32 0.96
CA ASP A 178 -23.76 -2.91 0.69
C ASP A 178 -22.90 -2.36 -0.47
N PRO A 179 -21.57 -2.61 -0.50
CA PRO A 179 -20.71 -2.19 -1.62
C PRO A 179 -21.21 -2.63 -3.00
N LEU A 180 -21.80 -3.82 -3.12
CA LEU A 180 -22.30 -4.36 -4.39
C LEU A 180 -23.50 -3.60 -4.99
N HIS A 181 -24.14 -2.71 -4.24
CA HIS A 181 -25.16 -1.82 -4.80
C HIS A 181 -24.53 -0.68 -5.63
N ASN A 182 -23.25 -0.40 -5.43
CA ASN A 182 -22.52 0.52 -6.28
C ASN A 182 -22.09 -0.20 -7.57
N ARG A 183 -22.47 0.38 -8.72
CA ARG A 183 -22.23 -0.20 -10.04
C ARG A 183 -20.75 -0.45 -10.33
N GLU A 184 -19.88 0.51 -10.02
CA GLU A 184 -18.45 0.38 -10.32
C GLU A 184 -17.80 -0.71 -9.46
N VAL A 185 -18.20 -0.80 -8.20
CA VAL A 185 -17.76 -1.88 -7.29
C VAL A 185 -18.25 -3.24 -7.79
N TYR A 186 -19.52 -3.31 -8.21
CA TYR A 186 -20.11 -4.53 -8.77
C TYR A 186 -19.33 -5.03 -9.99
N GLU A 187 -19.04 -4.15 -10.95
CA GLU A 187 -18.27 -4.49 -12.17
C GLU A 187 -16.87 -5.03 -11.82
N ILE A 188 -16.20 -4.46 -10.80
CA ILE A 188 -14.89 -4.97 -10.34
C ILE A 188 -15.05 -6.34 -9.65
N VAL A 189 -16.05 -6.51 -8.79
CA VAL A 189 -16.27 -7.78 -8.09
C VAL A 189 -16.70 -8.89 -9.05
N GLU A 190 -17.44 -8.57 -10.11
CA GLU A 190 -17.79 -9.53 -11.16
C GLU A 190 -16.55 -10.07 -11.87
N GLN A 191 -15.54 -9.22 -12.10
CA GLN A 191 -14.25 -9.68 -12.63
C GLN A 191 -13.55 -10.64 -11.66
N ILE A 192 -13.62 -10.39 -10.35
CA ILE A 192 -13.08 -11.29 -9.33
C ILE A 192 -13.81 -12.63 -9.36
N ILE A 193 -15.14 -12.63 -9.41
CA ILE A 193 -15.96 -13.85 -9.47
C ILE A 193 -15.63 -14.66 -10.73
N THR A 194 -15.45 -13.98 -11.87
CA THR A 194 -15.05 -14.63 -13.12
C THR A 194 -13.68 -15.29 -12.99
N LYS A 195 -12.69 -14.61 -12.39
CA LYS A 195 -11.38 -15.21 -12.10
C LYS A 195 -11.47 -16.42 -11.17
N VAL A 196 -12.32 -16.35 -10.14
CA VAL A 196 -12.56 -17.46 -9.21
C VAL A 196 -13.15 -18.67 -9.93
N ARG A 197 -14.14 -18.48 -10.80
CA ARG A 197 -14.73 -19.57 -11.60
C ARG A 197 -13.69 -20.25 -12.48
N LEU A 198 -12.94 -19.46 -13.25
CA LEU A 198 -11.87 -19.99 -14.12
C LEU A 198 -10.80 -20.76 -13.32
N TRP A 199 -10.44 -20.27 -12.13
CA TRP A 199 -9.47 -20.95 -11.27
C TRP A 199 -10.01 -22.30 -10.79
N ILE A 200 -11.28 -22.37 -10.37
CA ILE A 200 -11.93 -23.62 -9.97
C ILE A 200 -11.90 -24.62 -11.13
N ASP A 201 -12.33 -24.21 -12.33
CA ASP A 201 -12.35 -25.07 -13.51
C ASP A 201 -10.97 -25.64 -13.86
N LEU A 202 -9.91 -24.81 -13.76
CA LEU A 202 -8.53 -25.24 -13.96
C LEU A 202 -8.08 -26.30 -12.93
N VAL A 203 -8.43 -26.12 -11.66
CA VAL A 203 -8.09 -27.09 -10.61
C VAL A 203 -8.77 -28.43 -10.85
N TRP A 204 -10.03 -28.43 -11.30
CA TRP A 204 -10.73 -29.67 -11.67
C TRP A 204 -10.07 -30.39 -12.85
N LEU A 205 -9.62 -29.66 -13.87
CA LEU A 205 -8.92 -30.23 -15.03
C LEU A 205 -7.53 -30.80 -14.72
N MET A 206 -6.83 -30.24 -13.72
CA MET A 206 -5.51 -30.74 -13.30
C MET A 206 -5.60 -31.90 -12.29
N GLY A 207 -6.76 -32.07 -11.65
CA GLY A 207 -7.02 -33.14 -10.68
C GLY A 207 -7.58 -34.44 -11.27
N SER A 208 -7.84 -34.47 -12.58
CA SER A 208 -8.26 -35.64 -13.37
C SER A 208 -7.13 -36.18 -14.22
#